data_AF-A0A2V3ZVX6-F1
#
_entry.id   AF-A0A2V3ZVX6-F1
#
_cell.length_a   1.000
_cell.length_b   1.000
_cell.length_c   1.000
_cell.angle_alpha   90.00
_cell.angle_beta   90.00
_cell.angle_gamma   90.00
#
_symmetry.space_group_name_H-M   'P 1'
#
loop_
_entity.id
_entity.type
_entity.pdbx_description
1 polymer ?
#
loop_
_entity_poly.entity_id
_entity_poly.type
_entity_poly.pdbx_seq_one_letter_code
_entity_poly.pdbx_strand_id
1 'polypeptide(L)'
;MNFSRYNLQFIIKLCVVILLVFSNVSISAQEKYSVTGKVKIENGSIDNTFLTIYKNANKLETKTIPNNGKFNYEMDFGHDYIFEFYKEGFVTKRVSVSTFVPEDVLSRDSQFPPFKFAIDLFPAYEGLDLSIFDQPMAMIMYDKELDNFEYDTEYDAQIREAIEKAKAEARRRAAELEAQRLAKEQAYKAAIQKGDINFRGKKYDEAKMAYNEALAVKAEEQYPKSQITKIDELLAEQQQQAEEAARLAAEQKALDEKYAAIIALADSQFESGDYTSAKTSYSDALELKAEEEYPESQITKIGELLAEQQRQAEEVARLAAEQKALDEKYAAIISLADSQFKTKEYTSAKTSYADALALKLEEEYPKLQIAKIDEILAEQQRQAEEAARLAAEKKALDEKYASL
;
A
#
# COMPACT_ATOMS: atom_id res chain seq x y z
N MET A 1 53.38 70.90 81.84
CA MET A 1 53.38 71.72 83.06
C MET A 1 53.28 70.77 84.24
N ASN A 2 54.33 70.69 85.08
CA ASN A 2 54.43 69.91 86.34
C ASN A 2 54.12 68.40 86.28
N PHE A 3 54.76 67.50 87.03
CA PHE A 3 56.06 67.41 87.72
C PHE A 3 56.08 65.98 88.34
N SER A 4 57.25 65.55 88.80
CA SER A 4 57.46 64.44 89.76
C SER A 4 57.31 62.97 89.33
N ARG A 5 58.13 62.02 89.82
CA ARG A 5 59.58 61.98 90.20
C ARG A 5 59.87 60.68 90.99
N TYR A 6 60.97 59.99 90.67
CA TYR A 6 61.80 59.16 91.60
C TYR A 6 61.08 57.96 92.30
N ASN A 7 61.67 56.95 92.96
CA ASN A 7 63.04 56.39 93.17
C ASN A 7 62.89 54.94 93.73
N LEU A 8 63.87 54.02 93.87
CA LEU A 8 65.28 53.91 93.47
C LEU A 8 65.69 52.40 93.41
N GLN A 9 66.81 52.12 92.74
CA GLN A 9 67.70 50.94 92.76
C GLN A 9 67.96 50.24 94.14
N PHE A 10 68.17 48.89 94.17
CA PHE A 10 69.48 48.17 94.06
C PHE A 10 69.53 46.77 94.74
N ILE A 11 69.84 45.72 93.94
CA ILE A 11 70.74 44.54 94.15
C ILE A 11 70.80 43.79 95.54
N ILE A 12 70.66 42.45 95.53
CA ILE A 12 71.69 41.43 95.94
C ILE A 12 71.18 39.97 95.73
N LYS A 13 72.13 39.06 95.49
CA LYS A 13 72.00 37.65 95.05
C LYS A 13 71.61 36.69 96.19
N LEU A 14 71.00 35.53 95.86
CA LEU A 14 71.66 34.21 95.77
C LEU A 14 70.77 33.00 96.20
N CYS A 15 70.77 31.97 95.34
CA CYS A 15 70.56 30.53 95.63
C CYS A 15 69.15 29.90 95.84
N VAL A 16 69.07 28.67 95.28
CA VAL A 16 68.34 27.46 95.72
C VAL A 16 66.95 27.14 95.12
N VAL A 17 66.99 26.12 94.24
CA VAL A 17 65.99 25.06 93.97
C VAL A 17 64.80 25.33 93.01
N ILE A 18 64.95 24.68 91.86
CA ILE A 18 63.97 24.07 90.95
C ILE A 18 62.56 23.87 91.55
N LEU A 19 61.54 24.36 90.83
CA LEU A 19 60.19 23.78 90.89
C LEU A 19 59.56 23.78 89.50
N LEU A 20 59.74 22.67 88.78
CA LEU A 20 59.06 22.37 87.52
C LEU A 20 57.57 22.14 87.81
N VAL A 21 56.73 23.13 87.50
CA VAL A 21 55.28 22.88 87.39
C VAL A 21 55.01 22.31 86.00
N PHE A 22 55.30 21.02 85.83
CA PHE A 22 54.61 20.23 84.82
C PHE A 22 53.14 20.13 85.26
N SER A 23 52.29 20.98 84.68
CA SER A 23 50.86 20.75 84.66
C SER A 23 50.61 19.50 83.81
N ASN A 24 50.65 18.32 84.45
CA ASN A 24 50.13 17.09 83.88
C ASN A 24 48.64 17.28 83.69
N VAL A 25 48.25 17.82 82.52
CA VAL A 25 46.92 17.58 81.98
C VAL A 25 46.91 16.11 81.59
N SER A 26 46.53 15.27 82.54
CA SER A 26 46.06 13.93 82.23
C SER A 26 44.84 14.10 81.34
N ILE A 27 45.05 14.04 80.03
CA ILE A 27 43.98 13.81 79.08
C ILE A 27 43.50 12.39 79.37
N SER A 28 42.53 12.28 80.28
CA SER A 28 41.79 11.05 80.45
C SER A 28 41.06 10.84 79.14
N ALA A 29 41.49 9.84 78.35
CA ALA A 29 40.74 9.42 77.20
C ALA A 29 39.41 8.89 77.73
N GLN A 30 38.33 9.67 77.59
CA GLN A 30 37.00 9.22 77.95
C GLN A 30 36.71 7.98 77.11
N GLU A 31 36.50 6.84 77.78
CA GLU A 31 36.15 5.60 77.07
C GLU A 31 34.86 5.83 76.26
N LYS A 32 34.79 5.20 75.09
CA LYS A 32 33.72 5.43 74.11
C LYS A 32 32.87 4.19 73.95
N TYR A 33 31.57 4.40 73.77
CA TYR A 33 30.69 3.31 73.39
C TYR A 33 30.69 3.06 71.89
N SER A 34 30.78 1.80 71.48
CA SER A 34 30.92 1.42 70.06
C SER A 34 29.68 0.72 69.54
N VAL A 35 29.31 1.04 68.29
CA VAL A 35 28.31 0.28 67.54
C VAL A 35 28.86 -0.15 66.19
N THR A 36 28.53 -1.38 65.81
CA THR A 36 28.90 -1.97 64.53
C THR A 36 27.71 -2.60 63.86
N GLY A 37 27.77 -2.78 62.55
CA GLY A 37 26.70 -3.45 61.85
C GLY A 37 26.95 -3.68 60.39
N LYS A 38 25.90 -4.16 59.71
CA LYS A 38 25.89 -4.34 58.27
C LYS A 38 24.59 -3.86 57.65
N VAL A 39 24.71 -3.05 56.60
CA VAL A 39 23.63 -2.65 55.70
C VAL A 39 23.51 -3.68 54.57
N LYS A 40 22.26 -4.00 54.22
CA LYS A 40 21.84 -4.75 53.04
C LYS A 40 20.80 -3.93 52.29
N ILE A 41 20.67 -4.21 50.98
CA ILE A 41 19.71 -3.60 50.08
C ILE A 41 18.88 -4.72 49.47
N GLU A 42 17.58 -4.75 49.73
CA GLU A 42 16.65 -5.75 49.16
C GLU A 42 16.54 -5.51 47.65
N ASN A 43 16.93 -6.49 46.83
CA ASN A 43 16.91 -6.44 45.36
C ASN A 43 17.72 -5.28 44.72
N GLY A 44 18.80 -4.80 45.36
CA GLY A 44 19.62 -3.71 44.82
C GLY A 44 21.11 -3.77 45.21
N SER A 45 21.92 -2.88 44.60
CA SER A 45 23.32 -2.71 44.98
C SER A 45 23.49 -1.76 46.16
N ILE A 46 24.53 -2.00 46.96
CA ILE A 46 24.97 -1.18 48.11
C ILE A 46 25.56 0.17 47.68
N ASP A 47 25.92 0.35 46.42
CA ASP A 47 26.48 1.61 45.89
C ASP A 47 25.54 2.79 46.16
N ASN A 48 26.09 3.98 46.39
CA ASN A 48 25.34 5.20 46.72
C ASN A 48 24.40 5.05 47.94
N THR A 49 24.81 4.27 48.94
CA THR A 49 24.15 4.20 50.25
C THR A 49 24.94 5.02 51.27
N PHE A 50 24.23 5.81 52.08
CA PHE A 50 24.82 6.76 53.02
C PHE A 50 24.37 6.47 54.46
N LEU A 51 25.23 6.78 55.42
CA LEU A 51 24.97 6.83 56.84
C LEU A 51 25.24 8.25 57.35
N THR A 52 24.19 8.93 57.82
CA THR A 52 24.29 10.22 58.52
C THR A 52 24.20 10.00 60.03
N ILE A 53 25.12 10.60 60.77
CA ILE A 53 25.13 10.59 62.24
C ILE A 53 24.63 11.94 62.76
N TYR A 54 23.69 11.90 63.70
CA TYR A 54 23.27 13.04 64.50
C TYR A 54 23.68 12.80 65.96
N LYS A 55 24.07 13.87 66.67
CA LYS A 55 24.38 13.88 68.11
C LYS A 55 23.56 14.99 68.77
N ASN A 56 22.73 14.66 69.75
CA ASN A 56 21.78 15.56 70.41
C ASN A 56 20.99 16.40 69.38
N ALA A 57 20.32 15.71 68.45
CA ALA A 57 19.61 16.24 67.26
C ALA A 57 20.43 17.04 66.23
N ASN A 58 21.71 17.36 66.48
CA ASN A 58 22.55 18.09 65.54
C ASN A 58 23.28 17.12 64.59
N LYS A 59 23.24 17.38 63.28
CA LYS A 59 23.99 16.57 62.30
C LYS A 59 25.50 16.72 62.53
N LEU A 60 26.18 15.58 62.69
CA LEU A 60 27.61 15.52 62.97
C LEU A 60 28.42 15.19 61.72
N GLU A 61 28.03 14.14 60.98
CA GLU A 61 28.71 13.73 59.75
C GLU A 61 27.80 12.90 58.81
N THR A 62 28.21 12.73 57.55
CA THR A 62 27.66 11.72 56.64
C THR A 62 28.81 10.93 56.01
N LYS A 63 28.67 9.60 55.97
CA LYS A 63 29.62 8.65 55.39
C LYS A 63 28.95 7.81 54.32
N THR A 64 29.66 7.44 53.27
CA THR A 64 29.21 6.39 52.34
C THR A 64 29.42 5.02 52.98
N ILE A 65 28.45 4.12 52.84
CA ILE A 65 28.61 2.72 53.27
C ILE A 65 29.57 2.00 52.31
N PRO A 66 30.65 1.35 52.81
CA PRO A 66 31.57 0.57 51.97
C PRO A 66 30.87 -0.61 51.29
N ASN A 67 31.41 -1.08 50.16
CA ASN A 67 30.81 -2.16 49.35
C ASN A 67 30.65 -3.51 50.09
N ASN A 68 31.33 -3.72 51.21
CA ASN A 68 31.13 -4.90 52.07
C ASN A 68 29.90 -4.79 53.00
N GLY A 69 29.22 -3.63 52.99
CA GLY A 69 28.05 -3.24 53.77
C GLY A 69 28.33 -2.87 55.23
N LYS A 70 29.57 -2.98 55.72
CA LYS A 70 29.89 -2.83 57.16
C LYS A 70 30.03 -1.37 57.57
N PHE A 71 29.56 -1.05 58.79
CA PHE A 71 29.87 0.21 59.46
C PHE A 71 30.38 -0.05 60.89
N ASN A 72 31.09 0.92 61.42
CA ASN A 72 31.51 1.01 62.83
C ASN A 72 31.51 2.49 63.23
N TYR A 73 31.08 2.79 64.45
CA TYR A 73 31.10 4.14 65.00
C TYR A 73 31.33 4.12 66.50
N GLU A 74 32.01 5.15 67.00
CA GLU A 74 32.33 5.33 68.42
C GLU A 74 31.71 6.64 68.92
N MET A 75 31.00 6.54 70.03
CA MET A 75 30.18 7.58 70.65
C MET A 75 30.74 7.93 72.03
N ASP A 76 30.61 9.18 72.42
CA ASP A 76 30.92 9.61 73.77
C ASP A 76 29.69 9.34 74.67
N PHE A 77 29.89 8.98 75.93
CA PHE A 77 28.79 8.76 76.88
C PHE A 77 28.02 10.06 77.22
N GLY A 78 26.77 9.94 77.64
CA GLY A 78 25.91 11.05 78.07
C GLY A 78 25.24 11.84 76.94
N HIS A 79 24.96 11.19 75.80
CA HIS A 79 24.37 11.83 74.62
C HIS A 79 23.42 10.90 73.85
N ASP A 80 22.50 11.49 73.09
CA ASP A 80 21.65 10.74 72.17
C ASP A 80 22.19 10.83 70.74
N TYR A 81 22.28 9.69 70.07
CA TYR A 81 22.74 9.56 68.69
C TYR A 81 21.64 9.00 67.79
N ILE A 82 21.55 9.49 66.55
CA ILE A 82 20.70 8.90 65.51
C ILE A 82 21.57 8.51 64.32
N PHE A 83 21.43 7.26 63.90
CA PHE A 83 22.05 6.65 62.73
C PHE A 83 21.03 6.57 61.61
N GLU A 84 21.09 7.48 60.64
CA GLU A 84 20.20 7.53 59.49
C GLU A 84 20.84 6.90 58.26
N PHE A 85 20.24 5.83 57.75
CA PHE A 85 20.66 5.08 56.57
C PHE A 85 19.76 5.42 55.38
N TYR A 86 20.35 5.95 54.32
CA TYR A 86 19.66 6.48 53.14
C TYR A 86 20.22 5.92 51.84
N LYS A 87 19.33 5.65 50.87
CA LYS A 87 19.66 5.35 49.48
C LYS A 87 18.49 5.83 48.60
N GLU A 88 18.81 6.47 47.47
CA GLU A 88 17.80 6.94 46.50
C GLU A 88 16.95 5.76 45.98
N GLY A 89 15.63 5.93 46.00
CA GLY A 89 14.66 4.88 45.62
C GLY A 89 14.37 3.83 46.71
N PHE A 90 14.90 4.00 47.92
CA PHE A 90 14.72 3.07 49.05
C PHE A 90 14.16 3.79 50.29
N VAL A 91 13.52 3.04 51.16
CA VAL A 91 13.00 3.55 52.43
C VAL A 91 14.15 3.86 53.38
N THR A 92 14.28 5.14 53.78
CA THR A 92 15.22 5.62 54.80
C THR A 92 14.99 4.90 56.12
N LYS A 93 16.07 4.58 56.85
CA LYS A 93 15.98 3.90 58.15
C LYS A 93 16.77 4.65 59.21
N ARG A 94 16.18 4.87 60.39
CA ARG A 94 16.84 5.51 61.54
C ARG A 94 17.04 4.49 62.66
N VAL A 95 18.13 4.56 63.41
CA VAL A 95 18.32 3.84 64.68
C VAL A 95 18.78 4.85 65.72
N SER A 96 18.15 4.86 66.89
CA SER A 96 18.55 5.72 68.01
C SER A 96 19.44 4.95 68.96
N VAL A 97 20.50 5.59 69.47
CA VAL A 97 21.36 5.04 70.52
C VAL A 97 21.55 6.09 71.60
N SER A 98 21.06 5.82 72.80
CA SER A 98 21.16 6.71 73.96
C SER A 98 22.30 6.25 74.86
N THR A 99 23.40 7.03 74.91
CA THR A 99 24.62 6.66 75.67
C THR A 99 24.61 7.16 77.11
N PHE A 100 23.43 7.46 77.67
CA PHE A 100 23.28 7.80 79.08
C PHE A 100 23.37 6.54 79.94
N VAL A 101 24.50 6.41 80.64
CA VAL A 101 24.79 5.35 81.61
C VAL A 101 24.97 6.00 82.99
N PRO A 102 24.49 5.39 84.09
CA PRO A 102 24.72 5.92 85.44
C PRO A 102 26.22 6.12 85.76
N GLU A 103 26.54 7.20 86.48
CA GLU A 103 27.94 7.58 86.75
C GLU A 103 28.67 6.57 87.66
N ASP A 104 27.94 5.90 88.55
CA ASP A 104 28.43 4.81 89.40
C ASP A 104 28.76 3.54 88.60
N VAL A 105 27.99 3.27 87.54
CA VAL A 105 28.26 2.19 86.58
C VAL A 105 29.52 2.51 85.79
N LEU A 106 29.59 3.69 85.15
CA LEU A 106 30.76 4.12 84.34
C LEU A 106 32.07 4.19 85.15
N SER A 107 31.99 4.58 86.43
CA SER A 107 33.13 4.65 87.35
C SER A 107 33.64 3.26 87.79
N ARG A 108 32.80 2.23 87.68
CA ARG A 108 33.11 0.84 88.03
C ARG A 108 33.60 0.07 86.81
N ASP A 109 32.89 0.19 85.68
CA ASP A 109 33.23 -0.40 84.39
C ASP A 109 32.59 0.42 83.25
N SER A 110 33.41 0.97 82.35
CA SER A 110 32.96 1.69 81.15
C SER A 110 33.12 0.87 79.86
N GLN A 111 33.62 -0.38 79.95
CA GLN A 111 33.98 -1.22 78.81
C GLN A 111 32.84 -2.11 78.34
N PHE A 112 31.78 -1.49 77.84
CA PHE A 112 30.67 -2.21 77.24
C PHE A 112 31.05 -2.86 75.89
N PRO A 113 30.55 -4.08 75.59
CA PRO A 113 30.77 -4.72 74.30
C PRO A 113 30.10 -3.91 73.16
N PRO A 114 30.71 -3.83 71.96
CA PRO A 114 30.13 -3.09 70.85
C PRO A 114 28.74 -3.61 70.45
N PHE A 115 27.72 -2.74 70.43
CA PHE A 115 26.39 -3.17 70.00
C PHE A 115 26.40 -3.54 68.53
N LYS A 116 25.71 -4.63 68.17
CA LYS A 116 25.68 -5.12 66.79
C LYS A 116 24.27 -5.19 66.22
N PHE A 117 23.97 -4.31 65.28
CA PHE A 117 22.68 -4.30 64.58
C PHE A 117 22.84 -4.46 63.06
N ALA A 118 21.72 -4.73 62.39
CA ALA A 118 21.67 -4.90 60.93
C ALA A 118 20.58 -4.01 60.33
N ILE A 119 20.88 -3.42 59.18
CA ILE A 119 19.97 -2.56 58.43
C ILE A 119 19.68 -3.24 57.10
N ASP A 120 18.41 -3.24 56.71
CA ASP A 120 17.94 -3.82 55.45
C ASP A 120 17.04 -2.78 54.77
N LEU A 121 17.58 -2.06 53.79
CA LEU A 121 16.83 -1.04 53.04
C LEU A 121 16.03 -1.74 51.93
N PHE A 122 14.72 -1.49 51.85
CA PHE A 122 13.85 -2.03 50.82
C PHE A 122 13.32 -0.91 49.91
N PRO A 123 12.94 -1.19 48.64
CA PRO A 123 12.55 -0.16 47.70
C PRO A 123 11.34 0.64 48.18
N ALA A 124 11.38 1.95 47.95
CA ALA A 124 10.23 2.84 48.15
C ALA A 124 9.38 2.84 46.87
N TYR A 125 8.10 2.49 47.00
CA TYR A 125 7.15 2.51 45.90
C TYR A 125 6.24 3.74 45.99
N GLU A 126 5.88 4.32 44.85
CA GLU A 126 4.99 5.47 44.77
C GLU A 126 3.67 5.22 45.52
N GLY A 127 3.27 6.18 46.37
CA GLY A 127 2.06 6.13 47.18
C GLY A 127 2.09 5.18 48.39
N LEU A 128 3.25 4.65 48.80
CA LEU A 128 3.40 3.97 50.09
C LEU A 128 3.45 5.01 51.22
N ASP A 129 2.72 4.80 52.32
CA ASP A 129 2.87 5.66 53.50
C ASP A 129 4.20 5.35 54.19
N LEU A 130 5.09 6.34 54.21
CA LEU A 130 6.42 6.24 54.79
C LEU A 130 6.56 7.00 56.12
N SER A 131 5.50 7.62 56.63
CA SER A 131 5.56 8.50 57.82
C SER A 131 6.04 7.77 59.08
N ILE A 132 5.86 6.45 59.16
CA ILE A 132 6.41 5.63 60.25
C ILE A 132 7.95 5.57 60.25
N PHE A 133 8.59 5.70 59.08
CA PHE A 133 10.06 5.65 58.94
C PHE A 133 10.75 6.98 59.27
N ASP A 134 9.98 8.03 59.54
CA ASP A 134 10.52 9.26 60.14
C ASP A 134 10.96 9.05 61.60
N GLN A 135 10.42 8.02 62.27
CA GLN A 135 10.82 7.64 63.63
C GLN A 135 12.02 6.66 63.60
N PRO A 136 12.81 6.58 64.69
CA PRO A 136 13.76 5.50 64.88
C PRO A 136 13.08 4.13 64.75
N MET A 137 13.75 3.19 64.09
CA MET A 137 13.23 1.85 63.84
C MET A 137 13.65 0.83 64.89
N ALA A 138 14.62 1.24 65.72
CA ALA A 138 15.07 0.56 66.92
C ALA A 138 15.63 1.64 67.86
N MET A 139 15.46 1.44 69.17
CA MET A 139 16.08 2.25 70.21
C MET A 139 17.00 1.38 71.05
N ILE A 140 18.28 1.77 71.15
CA ILE A 140 19.29 1.05 71.94
C ILE A 140 19.69 1.95 73.11
N MET A 141 19.61 1.46 74.33
CA MET A 141 19.93 2.22 75.54
C MET A 141 20.47 1.30 76.64
N TYR A 142 21.06 1.89 77.68
CA TYR A 142 21.54 1.14 78.83
C TYR A 142 20.37 0.55 79.63
N ASP A 143 20.36 -0.77 79.76
CA ASP A 143 19.45 -1.54 80.61
C ASP A 143 20.13 -1.81 81.97
N LYS A 144 19.41 -1.48 83.05
CA LYS A 144 19.92 -1.60 84.42
C LYS A 144 19.90 -3.03 84.97
N GLU A 145 19.01 -3.88 84.48
CA GLU A 145 18.90 -5.28 84.94
C GLU A 145 19.96 -6.16 84.28
N LEU A 146 20.28 -5.87 83.02
CA LEU A 146 21.34 -6.53 82.24
C LEU A 146 22.73 -5.90 82.43
N ASP A 147 22.82 -4.71 83.03
CA ASP A 147 24.05 -3.92 83.25
C ASP A 147 24.82 -3.69 81.93
N ASN A 148 24.08 -3.48 80.84
CA ASN A 148 24.59 -3.42 79.47
C ASN A 148 23.58 -2.71 78.56
N PHE A 149 23.98 -2.38 77.33
CA PHE A 149 23.06 -1.84 76.33
C PHE A 149 22.20 -2.96 75.71
N GLU A 150 20.91 -2.69 75.58
CA GLU A 150 19.91 -3.57 74.96
C GLU A 150 18.91 -2.74 74.14
N TYR A 151 18.11 -3.41 73.31
CA TYR A 151 16.95 -2.81 72.65
C TYR A 151 15.83 -2.45 73.64
N ASP A 152 15.17 -1.31 73.44
CA ASP A 152 13.90 -1.00 74.10
C ASP A 152 12.81 -1.96 73.60
N THR A 153 12.51 -2.97 74.41
CA THR A 153 11.63 -4.09 74.01
C THR A 153 10.17 -3.68 73.79
N GLU A 154 9.68 -2.61 74.44
CA GLU A 154 8.30 -2.13 74.26
C GLU A 154 8.17 -1.27 73.00
N TYR A 155 9.16 -0.41 72.74
CA TYR A 155 9.24 0.41 71.53
C TYR A 155 9.43 -0.45 70.28
N ASP A 156 10.40 -1.36 70.31
CA ASP A 156 10.73 -2.23 69.19
C ASP A 156 9.55 -3.13 68.79
N ALA A 157 8.72 -3.58 69.74
CA ALA A 157 7.54 -4.39 69.45
C ALA A 157 6.52 -3.66 68.54
N GLN A 158 6.19 -2.40 68.87
CA GLN A 158 5.19 -1.61 68.14
C GLN A 158 5.70 -1.21 66.75
N ILE A 159 6.94 -0.71 66.69
CA ILE A 159 7.54 -0.24 65.44
C ILE A 159 7.81 -1.42 64.49
N ARG A 160 8.21 -2.60 65.00
CA ARG A 160 8.43 -3.80 64.19
C ARG A 160 7.17 -4.28 63.44
N GLU A 161 5.98 -4.22 64.04
CA GLU A 161 4.74 -4.58 63.33
C GLU A 161 4.51 -3.65 62.12
N ALA A 162 4.65 -2.34 62.32
CA ALA A 162 4.48 -1.36 61.26
C ALA A 162 5.51 -1.50 60.13
N ILE A 163 6.76 -1.87 60.47
CA ILE A 163 7.82 -2.18 59.50
C ILE A 163 7.46 -3.39 58.63
N GLU A 164 7.01 -4.49 59.23
CA GLU A 164 6.65 -5.68 58.47
C GLU A 164 5.40 -5.47 57.61
N LYS A 165 4.43 -4.67 58.10
CA LYS A 165 3.26 -4.24 57.31
C LYS A 165 3.69 -3.43 56.07
N ALA A 166 4.57 -2.45 56.24
CA ALA A 166 5.09 -1.64 55.13
C ALA A 166 5.91 -2.46 54.13
N LYS A 167 6.75 -3.41 54.59
CA LYS A 167 7.44 -4.37 53.71
C LYS A 167 6.46 -5.25 52.93
N ALA A 168 5.42 -5.76 53.59
CA ALA A 168 4.41 -6.60 52.94
C ALA A 168 3.65 -5.81 51.85
N GLU A 169 3.32 -4.55 52.10
CA GLU A 169 2.71 -3.68 51.11
C GLU A 169 3.65 -3.34 49.95
N ALA A 170 4.91 -3.00 50.22
CA ALA A 170 5.94 -2.78 49.21
C ALA A 170 6.09 -4.01 48.28
N ARG A 171 6.19 -5.21 48.87
CA ARG A 171 6.24 -6.49 48.11
C ARG A 171 4.98 -6.74 47.29
N ARG A 172 3.79 -6.40 47.81
CA ARG A 172 2.52 -6.50 47.05
C ARG A 172 2.52 -5.58 45.83
N ARG A 173 2.93 -4.32 45.98
CA ARG A 173 3.03 -3.34 44.89
C ARG A 173 4.07 -3.76 43.84
N ALA A 174 5.21 -4.28 44.28
CA ALA A 174 6.23 -4.84 43.39
C ALA A 174 5.69 -5.99 42.53
N ALA A 175 4.99 -6.95 43.16
CA ALA A 175 4.37 -8.08 42.47
C ALA A 175 3.27 -7.64 41.50
N GLU A 176 2.47 -6.63 41.86
CA GLU A 176 1.43 -6.07 40.99
C GLU A 176 2.02 -5.38 39.75
N LEU A 177 3.04 -4.53 39.91
CA LEU A 177 3.71 -3.85 38.81
C LEU A 177 4.36 -4.86 37.84
N GLU A 178 5.00 -5.90 38.37
CA GLU A 178 5.59 -6.97 37.57
C GLU A 178 4.50 -7.80 36.85
N ALA A 179 3.39 -8.10 37.51
CA ALA A 179 2.24 -8.76 36.87
C ALA A 179 1.64 -7.91 35.74
N GLN A 180 1.49 -6.59 35.92
CA GLN A 180 1.06 -5.67 34.88
C GLN A 180 2.06 -5.62 33.70
N ARG A 181 3.37 -5.62 33.98
CA ARG A 181 4.43 -5.65 32.95
C ARG A 181 4.37 -6.96 32.14
N LEU A 182 4.21 -8.10 32.81
CA LEU A 182 4.07 -9.41 32.17
C LEU A 182 2.76 -9.52 31.37
N ALA A 183 1.65 -8.99 31.86
CA ALA A 183 0.38 -8.95 31.15
C ALA A 183 0.47 -8.11 29.86
N LYS A 184 1.11 -6.94 29.91
CA LYS A 184 1.39 -6.12 28.71
C LYS A 184 2.29 -6.87 27.72
N GLU A 185 3.33 -7.55 28.19
CA GLU A 185 4.23 -8.33 27.34
C GLU A 185 3.52 -9.52 26.65
N GLN A 186 2.62 -10.21 27.37
CA GLN A 186 1.80 -11.30 26.83
C GLN A 186 0.76 -10.79 25.81
N ALA A 187 0.05 -9.69 26.14
CA ALA A 187 -0.92 -9.08 25.24
C ALA A 187 -0.27 -8.61 23.93
N TYR A 188 0.89 -7.96 24.01
CA TYR A 188 1.69 -7.58 22.85
C TYR A 188 2.05 -8.80 21.98
N LYS A 189 2.62 -9.85 22.58
CA LYS A 189 2.99 -11.08 21.86
C LYS A 189 1.80 -11.78 21.19
N ALA A 190 0.66 -11.83 21.86
CA ALA A 190 -0.57 -12.42 21.31
C ALA A 190 -1.09 -11.61 20.10
N ALA A 191 -1.07 -10.28 20.19
CA ALA A 191 -1.47 -9.38 19.11
C ALA A 191 -0.53 -9.50 17.89
N ILE A 192 0.80 -9.55 18.11
CA ILE A 192 1.79 -9.82 17.06
C ILE A 192 1.52 -11.18 16.39
N GLN A 193 1.38 -12.27 17.17
CA GLN A 193 1.13 -13.61 16.62
C GLN A 193 -0.16 -13.66 15.78
N LYS A 194 -1.23 -13.00 16.24
CA LYS A 194 -2.50 -12.86 15.52
C LYS A 194 -2.31 -12.08 14.21
N GLY A 195 -1.56 -10.98 14.23
CA GLY A 195 -1.17 -10.22 13.04
C GLY A 195 -0.43 -11.07 12.02
N ASP A 196 0.62 -11.79 12.46
CA ASP A 196 1.46 -12.62 11.59
C ASP A 196 0.70 -13.82 10.98
N ILE A 197 -0.27 -14.38 11.71
CA ILE A 197 -1.16 -15.42 11.19
C ILE A 197 -2.07 -14.84 10.09
N ASN A 198 -2.73 -13.71 10.36
CA ASN A 198 -3.61 -13.08 9.38
C ASN A 198 -2.83 -12.59 8.15
N PHE A 199 -1.65 -11.99 8.34
CA PHE A 199 -0.80 -11.50 7.25
C PHE A 199 -0.36 -12.63 6.30
N ARG A 200 0.11 -13.76 6.85
CA ARG A 200 0.43 -14.96 6.05
C ARG A 200 -0.80 -15.57 5.38
N GLY A 201 -1.97 -15.45 5.99
CA GLY A 201 -3.26 -15.81 5.41
C GLY A 201 -3.80 -14.81 4.39
N LYS A 202 -3.07 -13.73 4.06
CA LYS A 202 -3.50 -12.60 3.22
C LYS A 202 -4.78 -11.89 3.70
N LYS A 203 -5.09 -12.05 4.99
CA LYS A 203 -6.18 -11.37 5.71
C LYS A 203 -5.71 -10.01 6.18
N TYR A 204 -5.56 -9.11 5.22
CA TYR A 204 -4.81 -7.85 5.38
C TYR A 204 -5.48 -6.90 6.37
N ASP A 205 -6.80 -6.77 6.35
CA ASP A 205 -7.53 -5.94 7.31
C ASP A 205 -7.44 -6.51 8.73
N GLU A 206 -7.67 -7.82 8.90
CA GLU A 206 -7.56 -8.47 10.22
C GLU A 206 -6.11 -8.51 10.75
N ALA A 207 -5.12 -8.45 9.85
CA ALA A 207 -3.71 -8.28 10.22
C ALA A 207 -3.42 -6.85 10.69
N LYS A 208 -3.87 -5.81 9.95
CA LYS A 208 -3.78 -4.41 10.38
C LYS A 208 -4.47 -4.18 11.72
N MET A 209 -5.64 -4.76 11.95
CA MET A 209 -6.32 -4.68 13.25
C MET A 209 -5.45 -5.24 14.38
N ALA A 210 -4.88 -6.44 14.21
CA ALA A 210 -4.04 -7.07 15.22
C ALA A 210 -2.70 -6.35 15.46
N TYR A 211 -2.07 -5.77 14.43
CA TYR A 211 -0.88 -4.94 14.62
C TYR A 211 -1.20 -3.60 15.31
N ASN A 212 -2.40 -3.03 15.10
CA ASN A 212 -2.87 -1.88 15.87
C ASN A 212 -3.21 -2.24 17.33
N GLU A 213 -3.76 -3.43 17.59
CA GLU A 213 -3.90 -3.97 18.96
C GLU A 213 -2.53 -4.05 19.66
N ALA A 214 -1.48 -4.49 18.95
CA ALA A 214 -0.11 -4.53 19.49
C ALA A 214 0.42 -3.12 19.81
N LEU A 215 0.18 -2.14 18.93
CA LEU A 215 0.58 -0.73 19.15
C LEU A 215 -0.21 -0.05 20.27
N ALA A 216 -1.47 -0.42 20.51
CA ALA A 216 -2.22 0.05 21.66
C ALA A 216 -1.63 -0.41 23.01
N VAL A 217 -0.91 -1.55 23.02
CA VAL A 217 -0.17 -2.05 24.20
C VAL A 217 1.24 -1.45 24.28
N LYS A 218 1.92 -1.27 23.13
CA LYS A 218 3.26 -0.68 23.03
C LYS A 218 3.42 0.20 21.78
N ALA A 219 3.13 1.49 21.91
CA ALA A 219 3.08 2.42 20.77
C ALA A 219 4.44 2.66 20.07
N GLU A 220 5.57 2.42 20.74
CA GLU A 220 6.90 2.68 20.16
C GLU A 220 7.49 1.54 19.33
N GLU A 221 6.89 0.35 19.39
CA GLU A 221 7.39 -0.84 18.70
C GLU A 221 7.36 -0.66 17.17
N GLN A 222 8.50 -0.87 16.53
CA GLN A 222 8.66 -0.63 15.08
C GLN A 222 8.09 -1.76 14.22
N TYR A 223 8.16 -3.00 14.71
CA TYR A 223 7.73 -4.17 13.94
C TYR A 223 6.26 -4.09 13.47
N PRO A 224 5.25 -3.85 14.34
CA PRO A 224 3.87 -3.70 13.87
C PRO A 224 3.67 -2.48 12.96
N LYS A 225 4.40 -1.37 13.15
CA LYS A 225 4.36 -0.22 12.22
C LYS A 225 4.80 -0.62 10.81
N SER A 226 5.94 -1.31 10.70
CA SER A 226 6.45 -1.78 9.41
C SER A 226 5.54 -2.81 8.73
N GLN A 227 4.88 -3.70 9.50
CA GLN A 227 3.90 -4.63 8.92
C GLN A 227 2.65 -3.91 8.42
N ILE A 228 2.16 -2.88 9.13
CA ILE A 228 1.01 -2.07 8.67
C ILE A 228 1.36 -1.36 7.35
N THR A 229 2.52 -0.68 7.26
CA THR A 229 2.96 -0.03 6.02
C THR A 229 3.05 -1.02 4.85
N LYS A 230 3.63 -2.20 5.08
CA LYS A 230 3.71 -3.25 4.05
C LYS A 230 2.33 -3.76 3.60
N ILE A 231 1.36 -3.81 4.50
CA ILE A 231 -0.02 -4.17 4.14
C ILE A 231 -0.66 -3.06 3.30
N ASP A 232 -0.44 -1.79 3.65
CA ASP A 232 -0.96 -0.65 2.89
C ASP A 232 -0.41 -0.63 1.46
N GLU A 233 0.89 -0.93 1.28
CA GLU A 233 1.53 -1.10 -0.03
C GLU A 233 0.89 -2.23 -0.85
N LEU A 234 0.69 -3.41 -0.24
CA LEU A 234 0.08 -4.58 -0.91
C LEU A 234 -1.40 -4.34 -1.30
N LEU A 235 -2.16 -3.63 -0.46
CA LEU A 235 -3.55 -3.27 -0.76
C LEU A 235 -3.62 -2.23 -1.90
N ALA A 236 -2.70 -1.27 -1.94
CA ALA A 236 -2.60 -0.30 -3.02
C ALA A 236 -2.22 -0.98 -4.36
N GLU A 237 -1.27 -1.91 -4.34
CA GLU A 237 -0.91 -2.71 -5.53
C GLU A 237 -2.09 -3.55 -6.03
N GLN A 238 -2.81 -4.23 -5.12
CA GLN A 238 -3.99 -5.03 -5.47
C GLN A 238 -5.11 -4.18 -6.07
N GLN A 239 -5.32 -2.96 -5.54
CA GLN A 239 -6.31 -2.02 -6.08
C GLN A 239 -5.92 -1.55 -7.50
N GLN A 240 -4.66 -1.19 -7.72
CA GLN A 240 -4.18 -0.78 -9.04
C GLN A 240 -4.31 -1.91 -10.09
N GLN A 241 -3.99 -3.15 -9.71
CA GLN A 241 -4.17 -4.31 -10.58
C GLN A 241 -5.65 -4.55 -10.93
N ALA A 242 -6.56 -4.36 -9.97
CA ALA A 242 -8.00 -4.49 -10.20
C ALA A 242 -8.56 -3.37 -11.12
N GLU A 243 -8.10 -2.13 -10.93
CA GLU A 243 -8.46 -0.99 -11.78
C GLU A 243 -7.97 -1.16 -13.22
N GLU A 244 -6.73 -1.60 -13.42
CA GLU A 244 -6.17 -1.85 -14.76
C GLU A 244 -6.88 -3.02 -15.46
N ALA A 245 -7.19 -4.11 -14.74
CA ALA A 245 -7.97 -5.21 -15.28
C ALA A 245 -9.39 -4.78 -15.69
N ALA A 246 -10.04 -3.91 -14.90
CA ALA A 246 -11.34 -3.34 -15.23
C ALA A 246 -11.25 -2.39 -16.44
N ARG A 247 -10.18 -1.60 -16.56
CA ARG A 247 -9.92 -0.72 -17.71
C ARG A 247 -9.77 -1.52 -19.00
N LEU A 248 -8.94 -2.57 -18.99
CA LEU A 248 -8.73 -3.46 -20.15
C LEU A 248 -10.02 -4.20 -20.54
N ALA A 249 -10.80 -4.68 -19.58
CA ALA A 249 -12.08 -5.32 -19.85
C ALA A 249 -13.11 -4.35 -20.46
N ALA A 250 -13.13 -3.09 -20.03
CA ALA A 250 -13.98 -2.06 -20.61
C ALA A 250 -13.52 -1.65 -22.02
N GLU A 251 -12.22 -1.58 -22.26
CA GLU A 251 -11.61 -1.30 -23.57
C GLU A 251 -11.94 -2.40 -24.59
N GLN A 252 -11.74 -3.67 -24.21
CA GLN A 252 -12.11 -4.82 -25.04
C GLN A 252 -13.61 -4.84 -25.34
N LYS A 253 -14.46 -4.64 -24.34
CA LYS A 253 -15.92 -4.57 -24.53
C LYS A 253 -16.31 -3.45 -25.51
N ALA A 254 -15.69 -2.27 -25.41
CA ALA A 254 -15.98 -1.16 -26.32
C ALA A 254 -15.48 -1.43 -27.75
N LEU A 255 -14.41 -2.22 -27.93
CA LEU A 255 -13.98 -2.71 -29.24
C LEU A 255 -14.97 -3.72 -29.82
N ASP A 256 -15.45 -4.66 -29.01
CA ASP A 256 -16.44 -5.67 -29.41
C ASP A 256 -17.80 -5.04 -29.78
N GLU A 257 -18.27 -4.05 -29.03
CA GLU A 257 -19.51 -3.30 -29.33
C GLU A 257 -19.39 -2.50 -30.63
N LYS A 258 -18.24 -1.87 -30.90
CA LYS A 258 -17.97 -1.17 -32.17
C LYS A 258 -17.93 -2.13 -33.35
N TYR A 259 -17.21 -3.24 -33.21
CA TYR A 259 -17.13 -4.29 -34.23
C TYR A 259 -18.53 -4.81 -34.56
N ALA A 260 -19.32 -5.21 -33.57
CA ALA A 260 -20.69 -5.68 -33.76
C ALA A 260 -21.60 -4.65 -34.45
N ALA A 261 -21.45 -3.35 -34.15
CA ALA A 261 -22.20 -2.29 -34.82
C ALA A 261 -21.81 -2.11 -36.29
N ILE A 262 -20.52 -2.25 -36.64
CA ILE A 262 -20.04 -2.20 -38.03
C ILE A 262 -20.51 -3.44 -38.80
N ILE A 263 -20.46 -4.63 -38.20
CA ILE A 263 -21.01 -5.86 -38.81
C ILE A 263 -22.50 -5.71 -39.12
N ALA A 264 -23.32 -5.28 -38.15
CA ALA A 264 -24.75 -5.09 -38.37
C ALA A 264 -25.07 -4.06 -39.48
N LEU A 265 -24.21 -3.04 -39.66
CA LEU A 265 -24.31 -2.11 -40.77
C LEU A 265 -23.93 -2.75 -42.11
N ALA A 266 -22.83 -3.50 -42.16
CA ALA A 266 -22.33 -4.20 -43.35
C ALA A 266 -23.31 -5.29 -43.83
N ASP A 267 -23.89 -6.06 -42.89
CA ASP A 267 -24.92 -7.06 -43.14
C ASP A 267 -26.16 -6.40 -43.79
N SER A 268 -26.66 -5.30 -43.20
CA SER A 268 -27.80 -4.55 -43.70
C SER A 268 -27.57 -3.96 -45.10
N GLN A 269 -26.38 -3.40 -45.34
CA GLN A 269 -25.98 -2.92 -46.68
C GLN A 269 -25.93 -4.08 -47.69
N PHE A 270 -25.36 -5.23 -47.31
CA PHE A 270 -25.29 -6.43 -48.14
C PHE A 270 -26.69 -6.96 -48.51
N GLU A 271 -27.60 -7.06 -47.52
CA GLU A 271 -28.98 -7.48 -47.73
C GLU A 271 -29.77 -6.52 -48.63
N SER A 272 -29.49 -5.21 -48.57
CA SER A 272 -30.08 -4.20 -49.46
C SER A 272 -29.53 -4.22 -50.89
N GLY A 273 -28.46 -4.97 -51.16
CA GLY A 273 -27.76 -5.00 -52.44
C GLY A 273 -26.75 -3.86 -52.66
N ASP A 274 -26.50 -3.01 -51.65
CA ASP A 274 -25.42 -2.01 -51.70
C ASP A 274 -24.08 -2.67 -51.39
N TYR A 275 -23.62 -3.47 -52.34
CA TYR A 275 -22.38 -4.23 -52.25
C TYR A 275 -21.13 -3.34 -52.12
N THR A 276 -21.17 -2.09 -52.62
CA THR A 276 -20.03 -1.19 -52.52
C THR A 276 -19.86 -0.70 -51.08
N SER A 277 -20.93 -0.19 -50.47
CA SER A 277 -20.87 0.23 -49.06
C SER A 277 -20.66 -0.95 -48.11
N ALA A 278 -21.32 -2.10 -48.35
CA ALA A 278 -21.11 -3.30 -47.56
C ALA A 278 -19.63 -3.72 -47.54
N LYS A 279 -18.94 -3.70 -48.70
CA LYS A 279 -17.52 -4.03 -48.79
C LYS A 279 -16.65 -3.08 -47.96
N THR A 280 -16.94 -1.78 -47.98
CA THR A 280 -16.27 -0.81 -47.11
C THR A 280 -16.51 -1.16 -45.64
N SER A 281 -17.76 -1.32 -45.19
CA SER A 281 -18.04 -1.59 -43.77
C SER A 281 -17.46 -2.93 -43.27
N TYR A 282 -17.44 -4.00 -44.09
CA TYR A 282 -16.68 -5.21 -43.73
C TYR A 282 -15.16 -4.98 -43.68
N SER A 283 -14.61 -4.08 -44.50
CA SER A 283 -13.18 -3.74 -44.46
C SER A 283 -12.86 -2.95 -43.20
N ASP A 284 -13.70 -1.97 -42.82
CA ASP A 284 -13.60 -1.23 -41.57
C ASP A 284 -13.65 -2.19 -40.35
N ALA A 285 -14.48 -3.24 -40.41
CA ALA A 285 -14.52 -4.27 -39.38
C ALA A 285 -13.19 -5.05 -39.23
N LEU A 286 -12.49 -5.32 -40.34
CA LEU A 286 -11.15 -5.91 -40.33
C LEU A 286 -10.06 -4.92 -39.86
N GLU A 287 -10.23 -3.62 -40.09
CA GLU A 287 -9.33 -2.61 -39.49
C GLU A 287 -9.46 -2.57 -37.96
N LEU A 288 -10.65 -2.86 -37.41
CA LEU A 288 -10.85 -3.04 -35.96
C LEU A 288 -10.34 -4.40 -35.46
N LYS A 289 -10.53 -5.47 -36.24
CA LYS A 289 -10.18 -6.86 -35.89
C LYS A 289 -9.73 -7.67 -37.11
N ALA A 290 -8.42 -7.63 -37.40
CA ALA A 290 -7.86 -8.20 -38.61
C ALA A 290 -7.87 -9.74 -38.70
N GLU A 291 -8.19 -10.45 -37.60
CA GLU A 291 -8.21 -11.93 -37.54
C GLU A 291 -9.63 -12.53 -37.68
N GLU A 292 -10.65 -11.72 -37.96
CA GLU A 292 -12.03 -12.19 -38.06
C GLU A 292 -12.35 -12.75 -39.46
N GLU A 293 -12.65 -14.05 -39.55
CA GLU A 293 -12.95 -14.72 -40.84
C GLU A 293 -14.26 -14.25 -41.49
N TYR A 294 -15.24 -13.79 -40.70
CA TYR A 294 -16.57 -13.48 -41.21
C TYR A 294 -16.58 -12.30 -42.21
N PRO A 295 -16.01 -11.11 -41.91
CA PRO A 295 -15.94 -10.01 -42.87
C PRO A 295 -15.14 -10.35 -44.13
N GLU A 296 -14.02 -11.09 -44.00
CA GLU A 296 -13.20 -11.54 -45.13
C GLU A 296 -14.01 -12.40 -46.11
N SER A 297 -14.81 -13.32 -45.58
CA SER A 297 -15.71 -14.16 -46.38
C SER A 297 -16.78 -13.34 -47.13
N GLN A 298 -17.35 -12.30 -46.49
CA GLN A 298 -18.36 -11.45 -47.13
C GLN A 298 -17.75 -10.52 -48.18
N ILE A 299 -16.56 -9.96 -47.94
CA ILE A 299 -15.80 -9.17 -48.94
C ILE A 299 -15.54 -10.00 -50.20
N THR A 300 -15.17 -11.28 -50.01
CA THR A 300 -14.93 -12.22 -51.12
C THR A 300 -16.20 -12.47 -51.92
N LYS A 301 -17.29 -12.82 -51.25
CA LYS A 301 -18.62 -13.05 -51.85
C LYS A 301 -19.17 -11.80 -52.57
N ILE A 302 -18.95 -10.60 -52.02
CA ILE A 302 -19.26 -9.33 -52.68
C ILE A 302 -18.47 -9.18 -53.99
N GLY A 303 -17.18 -9.53 -53.98
CA GLY A 303 -16.34 -9.53 -55.20
C GLY A 303 -16.91 -10.39 -56.32
N GLU A 304 -17.40 -11.58 -55.98
CA GLU A 304 -18.06 -12.50 -56.93
C GLU A 304 -19.38 -11.92 -57.49
N LEU A 305 -20.22 -11.33 -56.61
CA LEU A 305 -21.50 -10.73 -56.99
C LEU A 305 -21.32 -9.50 -57.89
N LEU A 306 -20.36 -8.63 -57.59
CA LEU A 306 -20.03 -7.46 -58.43
C LEU A 306 -19.46 -7.89 -59.79
N ALA A 307 -18.61 -8.93 -59.82
CA ALA A 307 -18.10 -9.48 -61.07
C ALA A 307 -19.21 -10.09 -61.94
N GLU A 308 -20.21 -10.74 -61.33
CA GLU A 308 -21.37 -11.25 -62.05
C GLU A 308 -22.29 -10.13 -62.57
N GLN A 309 -22.57 -9.10 -61.75
CA GLN A 309 -23.31 -7.92 -62.21
C GLN A 309 -22.62 -7.25 -63.41
N GLN A 310 -21.29 -7.11 -63.36
CA GLN A 310 -20.51 -6.56 -64.47
C GLN A 310 -20.62 -7.42 -65.74
N ARG A 311 -20.49 -8.75 -65.63
CA ARG A 311 -20.69 -9.67 -66.77
C ARG A 311 -22.08 -9.54 -67.39
N GLN A 312 -23.13 -9.44 -66.57
CA GLN A 312 -24.50 -9.28 -67.05
C GLN A 312 -24.71 -7.93 -67.76
N ALA A 313 -24.14 -6.85 -67.21
CA ALA A 313 -24.18 -5.53 -67.85
C ALA A 313 -23.42 -5.50 -69.19
N GLU A 314 -22.26 -6.14 -69.26
CA GLU A 314 -21.47 -6.29 -70.49
C GLU A 314 -22.20 -7.12 -71.56
N GLU A 315 -22.85 -8.21 -71.18
CA GLU A 315 -23.64 -9.04 -72.11
C GLU A 315 -24.87 -8.29 -72.64
N VAL A 316 -25.60 -7.56 -71.78
CA VAL A 316 -26.71 -6.70 -72.22
C VAL A 316 -26.22 -5.61 -73.18
N ALA A 317 -25.07 -4.98 -72.90
CA ALA A 317 -24.47 -3.99 -73.79
C ALA A 317 -24.02 -4.61 -75.13
N ARG A 318 -23.46 -5.84 -75.10
CA ARG A 318 -23.06 -6.60 -76.30
C ARG A 318 -24.26 -6.90 -77.19
N LEU A 319 -25.34 -7.44 -76.63
CA LEU A 319 -26.57 -7.76 -77.36
C LEU A 319 -27.23 -6.50 -77.93
N ALA A 320 -27.25 -5.39 -77.18
CA ALA A 320 -27.76 -4.11 -77.67
C ALA A 320 -26.92 -3.55 -78.83
N ALA A 321 -25.60 -3.68 -78.78
CA ALA A 321 -24.70 -3.28 -79.86
C ALA A 321 -24.85 -4.17 -81.12
N GLU A 322 -25.01 -5.48 -80.93
CA GLU A 322 -25.25 -6.46 -82.00
C GLU A 322 -26.58 -6.18 -82.71
N GLN A 323 -27.66 -5.98 -81.96
CA GLN A 323 -28.97 -5.61 -82.51
C GLN A 323 -28.91 -4.29 -83.29
N LYS A 324 -28.27 -3.25 -82.73
CA LYS A 324 -28.09 -1.95 -83.40
C LYS A 324 -27.33 -2.09 -84.72
N ALA A 325 -26.26 -2.90 -84.75
CA ALA A 325 -25.49 -3.14 -85.96
C ALA A 325 -26.28 -3.94 -87.02
N LEU A 326 -27.20 -4.83 -86.60
CA LEU A 326 -28.13 -5.52 -87.49
C LEU A 326 -29.17 -4.54 -88.07
N ASP A 327 -29.74 -3.66 -87.24
CA ASP A 327 -30.70 -2.64 -87.64
C ASP A 327 -30.09 -1.64 -88.65
N GLU A 328 -28.86 -1.18 -88.41
CA GLU A 328 -28.12 -0.29 -89.31
C GLU A 328 -27.83 -0.94 -90.67
N LYS A 329 -27.42 -2.22 -90.69
CA LYS A 329 -27.21 -2.99 -91.93
C LYS A 329 -28.51 -3.17 -92.71
N TYR A 330 -29.59 -3.55 -92.02
CA TYR A 330 -30.90 -3.69 -92.63
C TYR A 330 -31.35 -2.37 -93.27
N ALA A 331 -31.32 -1.25 -92.51
CA ALA A 331 -31.70 0.06 -93.02
C ALA A 331 -30.86 0.52 -94.24
N ALA A 332 -29.56 0.22 -94.26
CA ALA A 332 -28.69 0.52 -95.40
C ALA A 332 -29.09 -0.26 -96.66
N ILE A 333 -29.43 -1.54 -96.53
CA ILE A 333 -29.87 -2.38 -97.67
C ILE A 333 -31.27 -1.98 -98.14
N ILE A 334 -32.20 -1.63 -97.25
CA ILE A 334 -33.50 -1.05 -97.62
C ILE A 334 -33.31 0.23 -98.44
N SER A 335 -32.46 1.16 -97.97
CA SER A 335 -32.18 2.41 -98.70
C SER A 335 -31.59 2.16 -100.10
N LEU A 336 -30.74 1.13 -100.25
CA LEU A 336 -30.21 0.70 -101.55
C LEU A 336 -31.31 0.11 -102.44
N ALA A 337 -32.13 -0.81 -101.92
CA ALA A 337 -33.21 -1.47 -102.64
C ALA A 337 -34.29 -0.47 -103.11
N ASP A 338 -34.69 0.47 -102.25
CA ASP A 338 -35.61 1.57 -102.56
C ASP A 338 -35.05 2.47 -103.68
N SER A 339 -33.75 2.74 -103.65
CA SER A 339 -33.05 3.51 -104.69
C SER A 339 -33.07 2.79 -106.04
N GLN A 340 -32.70 1.50 -106.06
CA GLN A 340 -32.73 0.66 -107.27
C GLN A 340 -34.15 0.48 -107.82
N PHE A 341 -35.15 0.31 -106.95
CA PHE A 341 -36.55 0.24 -107.35
C PHE A 341 -36.98 1.55 -108.04
N LYS A 342 -36.57 2.71 -107.48
CA LYS A 342 -36.84 4.04 -108.04
C LYS A 342 -36.12 4.30 -109.36
N THR A 343 -34.92 3.76 -109.57
CA THR A 343 -34.20 3.82 -110.87
C THR A 343 -34.70 2.78 -111.89
N LYS A 344 -35.67 1.93 -111.50
CA LYS A 344 -36.25 0.84 -112.30
C LYS A 344 -35.30 -0.34 -112.56
N GLU A 345 -34.27 -0.48 -111.73
CA GLU A 345 -33.35 -1.62 -111.71
C GLU A 345 -34.00 -2.80 -110.97
N TYR A 346 -35.17 -3.25 -111.43
CA TYR A 346 -36.07 -4.12 -110.68
C TYR A 346 -35.43 -5.44 -110.24
N THR A 347 -34.61 -6.08 -111.09
CA THR A 347 -33.91 -7.32 -110.72
C THR A 347 -32.90 -7.08 -109.57
N SER A 348 -32.15 -5.97 -109.61
CA SER A 348 -31.22 -5.58 -108.54
C SER A 348 -31.97 -5.28 -107.25
N ALA A 349 -33.05 -4.48 -107.34
CA ALA A 349 -33.90 -4.14 -106.21
C ALA A 349 -34.50 -5.39 -105.55
N LYS A 350 -34.95 -6.37 -106.35
CA LYS A 350 -35.48 -7.65 -105.83
C LYS A 350 -34.44 -8.40 -105.01
N THR A 351 -33.20 -8.47 -105.50
CA THR A 351 -32.08 -9.07 -104.76
C THR A 351 -31.81 -8.31 -103.47
N SER A 352 -31.70 -6.99 -103.49
CA SER A 352 -31.44 -6.20 -102.28
C SER A 352 -32.58 -6.27 -101.25
N TYR A 353 -33.85 -6.31 -101.66
CA TYR A 353 -34.95 -6.59 -100.72
C TYR A 353 -34.89 -8.02 -100.16
N ALA A 354 -34.47 -9.02 -100.97
CA ALA A 354 -34.28 -10.38 -100.49
C ALA A 354 -33.11 -10.49 -99.49
N ASP A 355 -32.03 -9.74 -99.71
CA ASP A 355 -30.89 -9.63 -98.78
C ASP A 355 -31.31 -8.96 -97.46
N ALA A 356 -32.14 -7.91 -97.52
CA ALA A 356 -32.71 -7.29 -96.32
C ALA A 356 -33.62 -8.26 -95.55
N LEU A 357 -34.44 -9.04 -96.26
CA LEU A 357 -35.29 -10.07 -95.67
C LEU A 357 -34.47 -11.22 -95.08
N ALA A 358 -33.32 -11.57 -95.67
CA ALA A 358 -32.40 -12.57 -95.13
C ALA A 358 -31.73 -12.12 -93.82
N LEU A 359 -31.58 -10.80 -93.59
CA LEU A 359 -31.14 -10.25 -92.30
C LEU A 359 -32.27 -10.20 -91.26
N LYS A 360 -33.51 -10.00 -91.69
CA LYS A 360 -34.69 -9.89 -90.82
C LYS A 360 -35.93 -10.52 -91.47
N LEU A 361 -36.10 -11.82 -91.27
CA LEU A 361 -37.15 -12.64 -91.91
C LEU A 361 -38.59 -12.19 -91.60
N GLU A 362 -38.80 -11.53 -90.46
CA GLU A 362 -40.12 -11.08 -90.00
C GLU A 362 -40.55 -9.72 -90.59
N GLU A 363 -39.67 -9.01 -91.29
CA GLU A 363 -39.98 -7.68 -91.82
C GLU A 363 -40.95 -7.77 -93.02
N GLU A 364 -42.11 -7.12 -92.91
CA GLU A 364 -43.14 -7.14 -93.97
C GLU A 364 -42.81 -6.23 -95.16
N TYR A 365 -42.06 -5.15 -94.95
CA TYR A 365 -41.78 -4.16 -96.01
C TYR A 365 -41.02 -4.78 -97.22
N PRO A 366 -39.94 -5.54 -97.04
CA PRO A 366 -39.24 -6.19 -98.17
C PRO A 366 -40.12 -7.22 -98.89
N LYS A 367 -40.92 -8.00 -98.16
CA LYS A 367 -41.84 -9.01 -98.71
C LYS A 367 -42.81 -8.35 -99.71
N LEU A 368 -43.39 -7.22 -99.32
CA LEU A 368 -44.32 -6.45 -100.15
C LEU A 368 -43.64 -5.83 -101.38
N GLN A 369 -42.41 -5.31 -101.27
CA GLN A 369 -41.71 -4.76 -102.43
C GLN A 369 -41.25 -5.85 -103.41
N ILE A 370 -40.83 -7.03 -102.92
CA ILE A 370 -40.51 -8.19 -103.77
C ILE A 370 -41.73 -8.61 -104.60
N ALA A 371 -42.90 -8.78 -103.97
CA ALA A 371 -44.13 -9.15 -104.66
C ALA A 371 -44.51 -8.12 -105.75
N LYS A 372 -44.41 -6.84 -105.42
CA LYS A 372 -44.67 -5.73 -106.35
C LYS A 372 -43.69 -5.71 -107.53
N ILE A 373 -42.41 -6.02 -107.29
CA ILE A 373 -41.41 -6.16 -108.36
C ILE A 373 -41.76 -7.34 -109.27
N ASP A 374 -42.20 -8.47 -108.71
CA ASP A 374 -42.58 -9.64 -109.52
C ASP A 374 -43.80 -9.38 -110.40
N GLU A 375 -44.78 -8.61 -109.93
CA GLU A 375 -45.88 -8.12 -110.76
C GLU A 375 -45.39 -7.23 -111.92
N ILE A 376 -44.46 -6.31 -111.65
CA ILE A 376 -43.89 -5.40 -112.65
C ILE A 376 -43.06 -6.17 -113.69
N LEU A 377 -42.20 -7.11 -113.25
CA LEU A 377 -41.37 -7.92 -114.15
C LEU A 377 -42.23 -8.85 -115.01
N ALA A 378 -43.29 -9.44 -114.46
CA ALA A 378 -44.24 -10.25 -115.22
C ALA A 378 -44.99 -9.40 -116.27
N GLU A 379 -45.35 -8.15 -115.96
CA GLU A 379 -45.95 -7.24 -116.93
C GLU A 379 -44.96 -6.79 -118.01
N GLN A 380 -43.72 -6.46 -117.65
CA GLN A 380 -42.67 -6.14 -118.63
C GLN A 380 -42.40 -7.31 -119.57
N GLN A 381 -42.39 -8.54 -119.05
CA GLN A 381 -42.23 -9.74 -119.87
C GLN A 381 -43.42 -9.94 -120.82
N ARG A 382 -44.67 -9.79 -120.35
CA ARG A 382 -45.87 -9.83 -121.22
C ARG A 382 -45.80 -8.79 -122.34
N GLN A 383 -45.43 -7.55 -122.02
CA GLN A 383 -45.29 -6.48 -123.00
C GLN A 383 -44.15 -6.74 -124.00
N ALA A 384 -43.04 -7.32 -123.55
CA ALA A 384 -41.93 -7.70 -124.42
C ALA A 384 -42.31 -8.87 -125.35
N GLU A 385 -43.04 -9.87 -124.86
CA GLU A 385 -43.57 -10.99 -125.64
C GLU A 385 -44.62 -10.52 -126.66
N GLU A 386 -45.52 -9.62 -126.27
CA GLU A 386 -46.49 -9.02 -127.18
C GLU A 386 -45.82 -8.13 -128.25
N ALA A 387 -44.85 -7.31 -127.87
CA ALA A 387 -44.06 -6.53 -128.81
C ALA A 387 -43.26 -7.42 -129.78
N ALA A 388 -42.69 -8.52 -129.28
CA ALA A 388 -42.00 -9.52 -130.12
C ALA A 388 -42.97 -10.25 -131.05
N ARG A 389 -44.17 -10.61 -130.58
CA ARG A 389 -45.25 -11.20 -131.39
C ARG A 389 -45.67 -10.25 -132.51
N LEU A 390 -45.94 -8.98 -132.20
CA LEU A 390 -46.32 -7.96 -133.17
C LEU A 390 -45.19 -7.64 -134.15
N ALA A 391 -43.93 -7.64 -133.71
CA ALA A 391 -42.77 -7.47 -134.58
C ALA A 391 -42.57 -8.67 -135.53
N ALA A 392 -42.79 -9.90 -135.04
CA ALA A 392 -42.75 -11.11 -135.86
C ALA A 392 -43.91 -11.17 -136.86
N GLU A 393 -45.13 -10.80 -136.45
CA GLU A 393 -46.31 -10.69 -137.30
C GLU A 393 -46.11 -9.64 -138.40
N LYS A 394 -45.59 -8.46 -138.05
CA LYS A 394 -45.22 -7.42 -139.03
C LYS A 394 -44.16 -7.94 -140.01
N LYS A 395 -43.10 -8.60 -139.52
CA LYS A 395 -42.05 -9.15 -140.38
C LYS A 395 -42.60 -10.21 -141.35
N ALA A 396 -43.46 -11.11 -140.87
CA ALA A 396 -44.11 -12.11 -141.72
C ALA A 396 -45.07 -11.48 -142.74
N LEU A 397 -45.70 -10.35 -142.40
CA LEU A 397 -46.52 -9.57 -143.32
C LEU A 397 -45.65 -8.90 -144.41
N ASP A 398 -44.56 -8.25 -144.02
CA ASP A 398 -43.61 -7.60 -144.93
C ASP A 398 -42.97 -8.63 -145.90
N GLU A 399 -42.58 -9.81 -145.42
CA GLU A 399 -42.06 -10.93 -146.25
C GLU A 399 -43.12 -11.49 -147.22
N LYS A 400 -44.40 -11.50 -146.81
CA LYS A 400 -45.54 -11.92 -147.65
C LYS A 400 -45.88 -10.88 -148.74
N TYR A 401 -45.65 -9.59 -148.49
CA TYR A 401 -45.81 -8.54 -149.50
C TYR A 401 -44.60 -8.38 -150.43
N ALA A 402 -43.42 -8.87 -150.04
CA ALA A 402 -42.22 -8.91 -150.88
C ALA A 402 -42.14 -10.13 -151.82
N SER A 403 -43.13 -11.03 -151.77
CA SER A 403 -43.23 -12.26 -152.59
C SER A 403 -44.45 -12.27 -153.54
N LEU A 404 -45.08 -11.10 -153.70
CA LEU A 404 -46.11 -10.76 -154.71
C LEU A 404 -45.51 -9.80 -155.75
#